data_AF-A0A4U8YQP6-F1
#
_entry.id   AF-A0A4U8YQP6-F1
#
_cell.length_a   1.000
_cell.length_b   1.000
_cell.length_c   1.000
_cell.angle_alpha   90.00
_cell.angle_beta   90.00
_cell.angle_gamma   90.00
#
_symmetry.space_group_name_H-M   'P 1'
#
loop_
_entity.id
_entity.type
_entity.pdbx_description
1 polymer ?
#
loop_
_entity_poly.entity_id
_entity_poly.type
_entity_poly.pdbx_seq_one_letter_code
_entity_poly.pdbx_strand_id
1 'polypeptide(L)'
;MDSYLSKRLATYDKWLKARRISHSSRVIPVSESVQEKQWVLPTEQVTEIVRTARVVAVQACECRVRYKRCDNPLDVCLLFDEMAEACIEKGEARRVEFSEAKEILKHANRCGLVHLALYGPDHALYALCSCCPCCCHELQIIRDSGRKELIAHSDYVAVTQMDDCVHCRECVDRCVFGAREFENGHMIFHPHACTGCGLCVTTCPTGAISLSESTRPMPLSSPRRG
;
A
#
# COMPACT_ATOMS: atom_id res chain seq x y z
N MET A 1 12.30 6.73 -16.85
CA MET A 1 12.16 5.33 -16.40
C MET A 1 13.38 4.52 -16.84
N ASP A 2 13.97 3.71 -15.94
CA ASP A 2 15.14 2.86 -16.25
C ASP A 2 14.76 1.52 -16.91
N SER A 3 15.76 0.73 -17.31
CA SER A 3 15.55 -0.55 -18.00
C SER A 3 14.84 -1.60 -17.16
N TYR A 4 15.00 -1.59 -15.82
CA TYR A 4 14.29 -2.50 -14.92
C TYR A 4 12.81 -2.17 -14.86
N LEU A 5 12.47 -0.89 -14.66
CA LEU A 5 11.09 -0.42 -14.63
C LEU A 5 10.40 -0.61 -15.99
N SER A 6 11.09 -0.37 -17.11
CA SER A 6 10.56 -0.63 -18.46
C SER A 6 10.20 -2.10 -18.67
N LYS A 7 11.03 -3.04 -18.20
CA LYS A 7 10.75 -4.49 -18.29
C LYS A 7 9.57 -4.89 -17.39
N ARG A 8 9.46 -4.31 -16.20
CA ARG A 8 8.32 -4.53 -15.29
C ARG A 8 7.02 -4.04 -15.92
N LEU A 9 6.99 -2.82 -16.46
CA LEU A 9 5.81 -2.27 -17.12
C LEU A 9 5.38 -3.14 -18.32
N ALA A 10 6.32 -3.56 -19.16
CA ALA A 10 6.01 -4.47 -20.28
C ALA A 10 5.40 -5.81 -19.82
N THR A 11 5.80 -6.30 -18.65
CA THR A 11 5.22 -7.51 -18.04
C THR A 11 3.77 -7.27 -17.61
N TYR A 12 3.50 -6.13 -16.97
CA TYR A 12 2.14 -5.74 -16.58
C TYR A 12 1.23 -5.57 -17.79
N ASP A 13 1.72 -4.92 -18.85
CA ASP A 13 0.97 -4.75 -20.09
C ASP A 13 0.60 -6.09 -20.73
N LYS A 14 1.52 -7.06 -20.71
CA LYS A 14 1.24 -8.43 -21.16
C LYS A 14 0.14 -9.08 -20.33
N TRP A 15 0.18 -8.94 -19.00
CA TRP A 15 -0.82 -9.53 -18.12
C TRP A 15 -2.19 -8.85 -18.23
N LEU A 16 -2.23 -7.52 -18.34
CA LEU A 16 -3.44 -6.74 -18.58
C LEU A 16 -4.09 -7.11 -19.92
N LYS A 17 -3.30 -7.16 -21.01
CA LYS A 17 -3.79 -7.56 -22.34
C LYS A 17 -4.36 -8.97 -22.35
N ALA A 18 -3.74 -9.88 -21.59
CA ALA A 18 -4.22 -11.25 -21.42
C ALA A 18 -5.34 -11.39 -20.38
N ARG A 19 -5.81 -10.29 -19.77
CA ARG A 19 -6.82 -10.26 -18.70
C ARG A 19 -6.47 -11.17 -17.50
N ARG A 20 -5.18 -11.35 -17.24
CA ARG A 20 -4.65 -12.14 -16.10
C ARG A 20 -4.60 -11.33 -14.81
N ILE A 21 -4.61 -10.01 -14.93
CA ILE A 21 -4.75 -9.07 -13.82
C ILE A 21 -5.66 -7.92 -14.27
N SER A 22 -6.33 -7.29 -13.31
CA SER A 22 -6.98 -5.99 -13.51
C SER A 22 -6.12 -4.82 -12.98
N HIS A 23 -5.21 -5.12 -12.05
CA HIS A 23 -4.24 -4.20 -11.45
C HIS A 23 -3.00 -5.00 -10.97
N SER A 24 -1.83 -4.37 -10.85
CA SER A 24 -0.63 -5.04 -10.29
C SER A 24 -0.65 -5.08 -8.77
N SER A 25 -1.26 -4.07 -8.14
CA SER A 25 -1.26 -3.90 -6.69
C SER A 25 -2.55 -3.27 -6.18
N ARG A 26 -2.83 -3.43 -4.89
CA ARG A 26 -3.93 -2.77 -4.19
C ARG A 26 -3.41 -2.06 -2.95
N VAL A 27 -3.83 -0.82 -2.73
CA VAL A 27 -3.54 -0.09 -1.50
C VAL A 27 -4.29 -0.73 -0.34
N ILE A 28 -3.58 -1.06 0.73
CA ILE A 28 -4.16 -1.50 1.98
C ILE A 28 -4.01 -0.38 3.01
N PRO A 29 -5.11 0.12 3.62
CA PRO A 29 -5.01 1.20 4.59
C PRO A 29 -4.27 0.78 5.85
N VAL A 30 -3.59 1.74 6.48
CA VAL A 30 -2.84 1.49 7.72
C VAL A 30 -3.76 1.17 8.90
N SER A 31 -3.34 0.22 9.73
CA SER A 31 -4.18 -0.33 10.80
C SER A 31 -4.63 0.68 11.86
N GLU A 32 -3.84 1.73 12.08
CA GLU A 32 -4.06 2.75 13.12
C GLU A 32 -4.94 3.92 12.61
N SER A 33 -5.34 3.91 11.33
CA SER A 33 -6.07 5.02 10.69
C SER A 33 -7.60 4.96 10.84
N VAL A 34 -8.12 4.03 11.64
CA VAL A 34 -9.56 3.84 11.83
C VAL A 34 -9.89 4.07 13.30
N GLN A 35 -10.70 5.09 13.60
CA GLN A 35 -11.16 5.36 14.96
C GLN A 35 -12.02 4.19 15.47
N GLU A 36 -11.89 3.85 16.76
CA GLU A 36 -12.59 2.75 17.43
C GLU A 36 -14.14 2.82 17.36
N LYS A 37 -14.72 3.93 16.88
CA LYS A 37 -16.17 4.15 16.81
C LYS A 37 -16.84 3.73 15.50
N GLN A 38 -16.10 3.18 14.53
CA GLN A 38 -16.71 2.60 13.33
C GLN A 38 -16.13 1.20 13.07
N TRP A 39 -17.01 0.21 13.19
CA TRP A 39 -16.73 -1.22 13.10
C TRP A 39 -16.13 -1.56 11.71
N VAL A 40 -14.88 -2.01 11.74
CA VAL A 40 -14.23 -2.97 10.81
C VAL A 40 -13.78 -2.51 9.40
N LEU A 41 -12.51 -2.76 9.02
CA LEU A 41 -12.12 -3.68 7.92
C LEU A 41 -10.74 -3.50 7.23
N PRO A 42 -9.96 -2.39 7.24
CA PRO A 42 -8.66 -2.42 6.56
C PRO A 42 -7.54 -3.03 7.42
N THR A 43 -7.57 -2.79 8.74
CA THR A 43 -6.76 -3.53 9.72
C THR A 43 -7.09 -5.01 9.75
N GLU A 44 -8.38 -5.35 9.55
CA GLU A 44 -8.80 -6.74 9.42
C GLU A 44 -8.38 -7.34 8.12
N GLN A 45 -8.39 -6.64 6.98
CA GLN A 45 -7.86 -7.21 5.73
C GLN A 45 -6.40 -7.64 5.90
N VAL A 46 -5.54 -6.79 6.48
CA VAL A 46 -4.15 -7.17 6.76
C VAL A 46 -4.06 -8.28 7.81
N THR A 47 -4.81 -8.16 8.89
CA THR A 47 -4.83 -9.16 9.97
C THR A 47 -5.33 -10.52 9.47
N GLU A 48 -6.36 -10.54 8.65
CA GLU A 48 -6.96 -11.71 8.05
C GLU A 48 -5.97 -12.32 7.07
N ILE A 49 -5.40 -11.54 6.15
CA ILE A 49 -4.33 -11.99 5.24
C ILE A 49 -3.22 -12.71 6.01
N VAL A 50 -2.66 -12.07 7.04
CA VAL A 50 -1.55 -12.64 7.81
C VAL A 50 -2.02 -13.84 8.64
N ARG A 51 -3.25 -13.84 9.14
CA ARG A 51 -3.82 -14.94 9.96
C ARG A 51 -4.20 -16.16 9.13
N THR A 52 -4.67 -15.98 7.90
CA THR A 52 -5.09 -17.07 7.01
C THR A 52 -3.94 -17.67 6.23
N ALA A 53 -2.82 -16.95 6.10
CA ALA A 53 -1.62 -17.47 5.46
C ALA A 53 -1.08 -18.68 6.23
N ARG A 54 -0.71 -19.73 5.49
CA ARG A 54 -0.05 -20.93 6.03
C ARG A 54 1.39 -20.61 6.42
N VAL A 55 2.05 -19.76 5.64
CA VAL A 55 3.42 -19.31 5.90
C VAL A 55 3.52 -17.81 5.67
N VAL A 56 4.12 -17.10 6.63
CA VAL A 56 4.49 -15.69 6.49
C VAL A 56 6.00 -15.57 6.65
N ALA A 57 6.63 -14.85 5.73
CA ALA A 57 8.06 -14.55 5.78
C ALA A 57 8.31 -13.07 5.55
N VAL A 58 9.38 -12.53 6.14
CA VAL A 58 9.89 -11.19 5.81
C VAL A 58 11.15 -11.32 4.98
N GLN A 59 11.23 -10.51 3.93
CA GLN A 59 12.44 -10.30 3.14
C GLN A 59 12.85 -8.83 3.11
N ALA A 60 14.12 -8.58 2.78
CA ALA A 60 14.60 -7.25 2.51
C ALA A 60 13.89 -6.64 1.28
N CYS A 61 13.54 -5.36 1.34
CA CYS A 61 12.91 -4.67 0.23
C CYS A 61 13.85 -4.56 -0.97
N GLU A 62 13.65 -5.42 -1.97
CA GLU A 62 14.46 -5.46 -3.20
C GLU A 62 14.57 -4.09 -3.90
N CYS A 63 13.47 -3.32 -3.88
CA CYS A 63 13.44 -1.99 -4.46
C CYS A 63 14.43 -1.04 -3.77
N ARG A 64 14.48 -1.05 -2.43
CA ARG A 64 15.42 -0.20 -1.68
C ARG A 64 16.84 -0.71 -1.75
N VAL A 65 17.05 -2.03 -1.76
CA VAL A 65 18.38 -2.63 -2.00
C VAL A 65 18.94 -2.22 -3.36
N ARG A 66 18.08 -2.19 -4.40
CA ARG A 66 18.47 -1.77 -5.76
C ARG A 66 18.77 -0.28 -5.85
N TYR A 67 17.85 0.58 -5.39
CA TYR A 67 17.92 2.02 -5.69
C TYR A 67 18.68 2.83 -4.64
N LYS A 68 18.66 2.45 -3.36
CA LYS A 68 19.37 3.11 -2.25
C LYS A 68 19.15 4.64 -2.20
N ARG A 69 17.92 5.10 -2.41
CA ARG A 69 17.56 6.55 -2.41
C ARG A 69 16.97 7.06 -1.09
N CYS A 70 16.96 6.23 -0.05
CA CYS A 70 16.46 6.59 1.28
C CYS A 70 16.92 5.58 2.32
N ASP A 71 16.80 5.96 3.59
CA ASP A 71 17.19 5.13 4.74
C ASP A 71 16.00 4.39 5.38
N ASN A 72 14.89 4.23 4.65
CA ASN A 72 13.72 3.49 5.12
C ASN A 72 14.05 2.01 5.40
N PRO A 73 13.41 1.39 6.42
CA PRO A 73 13.77 0.05 6.91
C PRO A 73 13.63 -1.02 5.84
N LEU A 74 14.63 -1.89 5.68
CA LEU A 74 14.63 -2.92 4.63
C LEU A 74 13.67 -4.08 4.91
N ASP A 75 13.52 -4.51 6.16
CA ASP A 75 12.72 -5.67 6.56
C ASP A 75 11.22 -5.37 6.62
N VAL A 76 10.61 -5.14 5.45
CA VAL A 76 9.21 -4.66 5.34
C VAL A 76 8.42 -5.28 4.19
N CYS A 77 8.99 -6.26 3.50
CA CYS A 77 8.30 -7.02 2.47
C CYS A 77 7.86 -8.36 3.07
N LEU A 78 6.56 -8.47 3.36
CA LEU A 78 5.96 -9.70 3.81
C LEU A 78 5.59 -10.56 2.60
N LEU A 79 6.02 -11.80 2.61
CA LEU A 79 5.69 -12.82 1.62
C LEU A 79 4.73 -13.83 2.23
N PHE A 80 3.88 -14.42 1.39
CA PHE A 80 2.89 -15.40 1.81
C PHE A 80 3.06 -16.73 1.08
N ASP A 81 2.73 -17.81 1.79
CA ASP A 81 2.52 -19.16 1.27
C ASP A 81 3.64 -19.65 0.35
N GLU A 82 3.34 -20.01 -0.90
CA GLU A 82 4.31 -20.60 -1.83
C GLU A 82 5.50 -19.66 -2.09
N MET A 83 5.26 -18.35 -2.15
CA MET A 83 6.33 -17.36 -2.33
C MET A 83 7.20 -17.26 -1.08
N ALA A 84 6.59 -17.30 0.11
CA ALA A 84 7.32 -17.30 1.37
C ALA A 84 8.22 -18.53 1.48
N GLU A 85 7.68 -19.73 1.23
CA GLU A 85 8.43 -20.98 1.26
C GLU A 85 9.62 -20.95 0.29
N ALA A 86 9.38 -20.56 -0.97
CA ALA A 86 10.43 -20.50 -1.99
C ALA A 86 11.57 -19.52 -1.64
N CYS A 87 11.27 -18.37 -1.03
CA CYS A 87 12.29 -17.40 -0.61
C CYS A 87 13.02 -17.83 0.66
N ILE A 88 12.37 -18.56 1.56
CA ILE A 88 13.04 -19.16 2.73
C ILE A 88 14.05 -20.21 2.29
N GLU A 89 13.67 -21.10 1.37
CA GLU A 89 14.56 -22.16 0.85
C GLU A 89 15.83 -21.61 0.20
N LYS A 90 15.74 -20.44 -0.44
CA LYS A 90 16.88 -19.73 -1.04
C LYS A 90 17.72 -18.93 -0.04
N GLY A 91 17.27 -18.81 1.22
CA GLY A 91 17.91 -17.96 2.22
C GLY A 91 17.70 -16.46 2.01
N GLU A 92 16.68 -16.08 1.24
CA GLU A 92 16.34 -14.69 0.91
C GLU A 92 15.31 -14.07 1.88
N ALA A 93 14.56 -14.92 2.59
CA ALA A 93 13.54 -14.54 3.55
C ALA A 93 13.64 -15.36 4.84
N ARG A 94 13.11 -14.81 5.94
CA ARG A 94 12.96 -15.54 7.22
C ARG A 94 11.49 -15.61 7.62
N ARG A 95 11.09 -16.72 8.23
CA ARG A 95 9.74 -16.85 8.81
C ARG A 95 9.51 -15.78 9.88
N VAL A 96 8.27 -15.31 9.95
CA VAL A 96 7.81 -14.38 11.00
C VAL A 96 6.48 -14.86 11.57
N GLU A 97 6.30 -14.62 12.86
CA GLU A 97 5.03 -14.85 13.54
C GLU A 97 4.06 -13.70 13.27
N PHE A 98 2.77 -13.94 13.50
CA PHE A 98 1.71 -12.93 13.29
C PHE A 98 1.97 -11.61 14.04
N SER A 99 2.42 -11.68 15.29
CA SER A 99 2.72 -10.50 16.11
C SER A 99 3.87 -9.67 15.52
N GLU A 100 4.90 -10.34 15.01
CA GLU A 100 6.05 -9.72 14.37
C GLU A 100 5.67 -9.07 13.03
N ALA A 101 4.90 -9.78 12.20
CA ALA A 101 4.38 -9.24 10.94
C ALA A 101 3.58 -7.95 11.18
N LYS A 102 2.74 -7.92 12.22
CA LYS A 102 2.00 -6.71 12.62
C LYS A 102 2.93 -5.57 13.03
N GLU A 103 3.98 -5.84 13.80
CA GLU A 103 4.90 -4.78 14.22
C GLU A 103 5.70 -4.24 13.04
N ILE A 104 6.11 -5.09 12.09
CA ILE A 104 6.75 -4.67 10.83
C ILE A 104 5.86 -3.66 10.09
N LEU A 105 4.56 -3.95 9.96
CA LEU A 105 3.61 -3.08 9.26
C LEU A 105 3.41 -1.75 10.00
N LYS A 106 3.24 -1.79 11.33
CA LYS A 106 3.14 -0.58 12.15
C LYS A 106 4.40 0.28 12.05
N HIS A 107 5.57 -0.34 12.14
CA HIS A 107 6.83 0.37 11.98
C HIS A 107 6.94 1.02 10.59
N ALA A 108 6.58 0.29 9.54
CA ALA A 108 6.58 0.82 8.19
C ALA A 108 5.61 2.00 8.01
N ASN A 109 4.42 1.97 8.63
CA ASN A 109 3.49 3.10 8.68
C ASN A 109 4.12 4.33 9.37
N ARG A 110 4.77 4.14 10.53
CA ARG A 110 5.50 5.21 11.23
C ARG A 110 6.60 5.83 10.34
N CYS A 111 7.23 5.02 9.47
CA CYS A 111 8.20 5.50 8.47
C CYS A 111 7.56 6.16 7.22
N GLY A 112 6.24 6.05 7.03
CA GLY A 112 5.53 6.70 5.91
C GLY A 112 5.43 5.86 4.67
N LEU A 113 5.52 4.55 4.85
CA LEU A 113 5.45 3.60 3.78
C LEU A 113 4.00 3.21 3.51
N VAL A 114 3.62 3.19 2.24
CA VAL A 114 2.29 2.76 1.80
C VAL A 114 2.26 1.24 1.71
N HIS A 115 1.28 0.59 2.35
CA HIS A 115 1.10 -0.85 2.19
C HIS A 115 0.42 -1.18 0.86
N LEU A 116 1.05 -2.05 0.08
CA LEU A 116 0.59 -2.55 -1.20
C LEU A 116 0.48 -4.08 -1.15
N ALA A 117 -0.73 -4.59 -1.33
CA ALA A 117 -0.97 -6.00 -1.61
C ALA A 117 -0.63 -6.29 -3.08
N LEU A 118 0.21 -7.29 -3.32
CA LEU A 118 0.68 -7.68 -4.65
C LEU A 118 0.11 -9.04 -5.04
N TYR A 119 -0.46 -9.10 -6.25
CA TYR A 119 -1.14 -10.28 -6.75
C TYR A 119 -0.41 -10.90 -7.93
N GLY A 120 -0.36 -12.21 -7.93
CA GLY A 120 0.14 -13.01 -9.02
C GLY A 120 -0.85 -13.00 -10.18
N PRO A 121 -0.42 -13.48 -11.36
CA PRO A 121 -1.28 -13.56 -12.54
C PRO A 121 -2.33 -14.69 -12.46
N ASP A 122 -2.37 -15.42 -11.36
CA ASP A 122 -3.39 -16.38 -10.91
C ASP A 122 -4.38 -15.76 -9.90
N HIS A 123 -4.22 -14.46 -9.62
CA HIS A 123 -4.92 -13.68 -8.60
C HIS A 123 -4.61 -14.07 -7.15
N ALA A 124 -3.58 -14.90 -6.92
CA ALA A 124 -3.13 -15.21 -5.57
C ALA A 124 -2.34 -14.02 -4.99
N LEU A 125 -2.61 -13.68 -3.74
CA LEU A 125 -1.80 -12.72 -2.99
C LEU A 125 -0.46 -13.39 -2.65
N TYR A 126 0.65 -12.84 -3.13
CA TYR A 126 1.97 -13.39 -2.84
C TYR A 126 2.82 -12.51 -1.92
N ALA A 127 2.49 -11.21 -1.82
CA ALA A 127 3.24 -10.29 -0.98
C ALA A 127 2.40 -9.11 -0.48
N LEU A 128 2.76 -8.61 0.69
CA LEU A 128 2.34 -7.32 1.24
C LEU A 128 3.59 -6.48 1.47
N CYS A 129 3.77 -5.48 0.61
CA CYS A 129 4.95 -4.62 0.61
C CYS A 129 4.65 -3.28 1.26
N SER A 130 5.58 -2.76 2.05
CA SER A 130 5.51 -1.37 2.52
C SER A 130 6.42 -0.47 1.69
N CYS A 131 5.83 0.40 0.88
CA CYS A 131 6.48 1.04 -0.26
C CYS A 131 6.73 2.53 -0.04
N CYS A 132 7.92 2.99 -0.42
CA CYS A 132 8.28 4.41 -0.50
C CYS A 132 8.26 4.91 -1.95
N PRO A 133 7.85 6.15 -2.23
CA PRO A 133 7.80 6.69 -3.60
C PRO A 133 9.17 6.82 -4.29
N CYS A 134 10.26 6.90 -3.52
CA CYS A 134 11.60 7.10 -4.08
C CYS A 134 12.20 5.82 -4.69
N CYS A 135 11.87 4.64 -4.15
CA CYS A 135 12.48 3.36 -4.55
C CYS A 135 11.48 2.32 -5.09
N CYS A 136 10.21 2.32 -4.67
CA CYS A 136 9.26 1.27 -5.06
C CYS A 136 9.04 1.27 -6.58
N HIS A 137 9.14 0.11 -7.23
CA HIS A 137 8.90 0.04 -8.67
C HIS A 137 7.46 0.35 -9.06
N GLU A 138 6.46 -0.05 -8.26
CA GLU A 138 5.04 0.22 -8.55
C GLU A 138 4.80 1.73 -8.56
N LEU A 139 5.18 2.40 -7.47
CA LEU A 139 4.98 3.83 -7.30
C LEU A 139 5.79 4.64 -8.32
N GLN A 140 7.00 4.20 -8.67
CA GLN A 140 7.78 4.82 -9.74
C GLN A 140 7.13 4.66 -11.11
N ILE A 141 6.63 3.47 -11.45
CA ILE A 141 5.94 3.23 -12.73
C ILE A 141 4.71 4.12 -12.81
N ILE A 142 3.86 4.15 -11.78
CA ILE A 142 2.64 4.96 -11.76
C ILE A 142 2.96 6.44 -11.94
N ARG A 143 3.97 6.95 -11.22
CA ARG A 143 4.42 8.34 -11.32
C ARG A 143 4.98 8.67 -12.70
N ASP A 144 5.89 7.83 -13.22
CA ASP A 144 6.65 8.13 -14.44
C ASP A 144 5.83 7.89 -15.72
N SER A 145 4.86 6.97 -15.69
CA SER A 145 4.06 6.58 -16.87
C SER A 145 2.61 7.06 -16.83
N GLY A 146 2.13 7.53 -15.67
CA GLY A 146 0.74 7.95 -15.47
C GLY A 146 -0.27 6.80 -15.44
N ARG A 147 0.18 5.54 -15.43
CA ARG A 147 -0.66 4.32 -15.47
C ARG A 147 -1.32 4.02 -14.12
N LYS A 148 -2.22 4.91 -13.69
CA LYS A 148 -2.91 4.86 -12.39
C LYS A 148 -3.78 3.61 -12.23
N GLU A 149 -4.22 2.97 -13.30
CA GLU A 149 -5.02 1.74 -13.25
C GLU A 149 -4.24 0.52 -12.76
N LEU A 150 -2.90 0.59 -12.70
CA LEU A 150 -2.07 -0.47 -12.13
C LEU A 150 -2.22 -0.59 -10.61
N ILE A 151 -2.68 0.45 -9.92
CA ILE A 151 -2.90 0.44 -8.48
C ILE A 151 -4.39 0.55 -8.17
N ALA A 152 -4.96 -0.52 -7.64
CA ALA A 152 -6.31 -0.48 -7.10
C ALA A 152 -6.33 0.35 -5.81
N HIS A 153 -7.33 1.22 -5.70
CA HIS A 153 -7.62 1.94 -4.48
C HIS A 153 -8.17 0.97 -3.41
N SER A 154 -8.03 1.37 -2.16
CA SER A 154 -8.77 0.71 -1.07
C SER A 154 -10.27 1.01 -1.15
N ASP A 155 -11.04 0.32 -0.32
CA ASP A 155 -12.48 0.57 -0.14
C ASP A 155 -12.77 1.84 0.68
N TYR A 156 -11.74 2.63 0.97
CA TYR A 156 -11.82 3.81 1.82
C TYR A 156 -11.33 5.07 1.12
N VAL A 157 -11.80 6.21 1.61
CA VAL A 157 -11.35 7.56 1.26
C VAL A 157 -11.12 8.34 2.55
N ALA A 158 -10.13 9.23 2.55
CA ALA A 158 -9.89 10.09 3.70
C ALA A 158 -10.96 11.19 3.79
N VAL A 159 -11.41 11.48 5.01
CA VAL A 159 -12.32 12.58 5.35
C VAL A 159 -11.61 13.48 6.35
N THR A 160 -11.79 14.80 6.24
CA THR A 160 -11.18 15.78 7.13
C THR A 160 -12.27 16.61 7.80
N GLN A 161 -12.29 16.64 9.14
CA GLN A 161 -13.10 17.57 9.91
C GLN A 161 -12.39 18.93 9.91
N MET A 162 -12.92 19.87 9.13
CA MET A 162 -12.24 21.14 8.91
C MET A 162 -12.20 22.03 10.15
N ASP A 163 -13.17 21.90 11.05
CA ASP A 163 -13.21 22.65 12.31
C ASP A 163 -12.06 22.24 13.27
N ASP A 164 -11.58 21.00 13.17
CA ASP A 164 -10.46 20.47 13.96
C ASP A 164 -9.11 20.60 13.21
N CYS A 165 -9.12 21.07 11.96
CA CYS A 165 -7.95 21.14 11.11
C CYS A 165 -7.20 22.46 11.31
N VAL A 166 -5.97 22.38 11.81
CA VAL A 166 -5.10 23.55 12.03
C VAL A 166 -4.21 23.89 10.83
N HIS A 167 -4.45 23.28 9.67
CA HIS A 167 -3.69 23.53 8.44
C HIS A 167 -2.15 23.37 8.56
N CYS A 168 -1.67 22.44 9.39
CA CYS A 168 -0.24 22.25 9.68
C CYS A 168 0.61 21.59 8.58
N ARG A 169 0.00 21.16 7.46
CA ARG A 169 0.64 20.55 6.28
C ARG A 169 1.19 19.12 6.44
N GLU A 170 1.25 18.55 7.63
CA GLU A 170 1.82 17.21 7.82
C GLU A 170 1.17 16.12 6.94
N CYS A 171 -0.15 16.19 6.77
CA CYS A 171 -0.88 15.26 5.91
C CYS A 171 -0.62 15.45 4.40
N VAL A 172 -0.19 16.66 4.00
CA VAL A 172 0.23 16.99 2.63
C VAL A 172 1.59 16.36 2.36
N ASP A 173 2.55 16.58 3.25
CA ASP A 173 3.91 16.03 3.13
C ASP A 173 3.92 14.49 3.14
N ARG A 174 2.94 13.89 3.84
CA ARG A 174 2.76 12.44 3.89
C ARG A 174 2.06 11.85 2.66
N CYS A 175 1.42 12.65 1.83
CA CYS A 175 0.57 12.15 0.75
C CYS A 175 1.37 11.70 -0.47
N VAL A 176 1.60 10.39 -0.59
CA VAL A 176 2.33 9.78 -1.72
C VAL A 176 1.61 9.92 -3.07
N PHE A 177 0.29 10.14 -3.06
CA PHE A 177 -0.55 10.11 -4.26
C PHE A 177 -1.01 11.49 -4.73
N GLY A 178 -0.58 12.57 -4.07
CA GLY A 178 -1.00 13.94 -4.41
C GLY A 178 -2.49 14.20 -4.18
N ALA A 179 -3.12 13.49 -3.24
CA ALA A 179 -4.51 13.71 -2.89
C ALA A 179 -4.72 14.89 -1.93
N ARG A 180 -3.65 15.42 -1.36
CA ARG A 180 -3.65 16.57 -0.44
C ARG A 180 -2.57 17.53 -0.89
N GLU A 181 -2.94 18.79 -1.03
CA GLU A 181 -2.05 19.88 -1.43
C GLU A 181 -2.17 21.04 -0.44
N PHE A 182 -1.23 21.98 -0.49
CA PHE A 182 -1.25 23.16 0.36
C PHE A 182 -1.17 24.43 -0.47
N GLU A 183 -2.23 25.22 -0.44
CA GLU A 183 -2.37 26.43 -1.24
C GLU A 183 -2.93 27.56 -0.36
N ASN A 184 -2.33 28.75 -0.47
CA ASN A 184 -2.81 29.97 0.20
C ASN A 184 -3.05 29.81 1.72
N GLY A 185 -2.23 29.01 2.40
CA GLY A 185 -2.35 28.77 3.84
C GLY A 185 -3.36 27.69 4.23
N HIS A 186 -4.01 27.05 3.25
CA HIS A 186 -5.03 26.02 3.48
C HIS A 186 -4.65 24.68 2.84
N MET A 187 -5.13 23.61 3.47
CA MET A 187 -5.02 22.26 2.92
C MET A 187 -6.17 22.04 1.94
N ILE A 188 -5.83 21.67 0.71
CA ILE A 188 -6.76 21.33 -0.36
C ILE A 188 -6.79 19.81 -0.50
N PHE A 189 -8.00 19.22 -0.51
CA PHE A 189 -8.19 17.78 -0.66
C PHE A 189 -8.78 17.44 -2.02
N HIS A 190 -8.17 16.48 -2.71
CA HIS A 190 -8.56 15.98 -4.04
C HIS A 190 -9.07 14.53 -3.91
N PRO A 191 -10.38 14.30 -3.70
CA PRO A 191 -10.92 12.96 -3.44
C PRO A 191 -10.61 11.93 -4.52
N HIS A 192 -10.57 12.37 -5.80
CA HIS A 192 -10.30 11.49 -6.94
C HIS A 192 -8.87 10.91 -6.94
N ALA A 193 -7.91 11.61 -6.35
CA ALA A 193 -6.53 11.15 -6.21
C ALA A 193 -6.29 10.33 -4.93
N CYS A 194 -7.24 10.32 -4.00
CA CYS A 194 -7.11 9.57 -2.75
C CYS A 194 -7.25 8.06 -2.99
N THR A 195 -6.20 7.30 -2.66
CA THR A 195 -6.19 5.83 -2.72
C THR A 195 -6.69 5.16 -1.42
N GLY A 196 -6.91 5.96 -0.37
CA GLY A 196 -7.34 5.50 0.94
C GLY A 196 -6.24 4.85 1.80
N CYS A 197 -4.96 5.12 1.54
CA CYS A 197 -3.85 4.50 2.30
C CYS A 197 -3.82 4.80 3.82
N GLY A 198 -4.52 5.84 4.28
CA GLY A 198 -4.63 6.16 5.72
C GLY A 198 -3.39 6.81 6.36
N LEU A 199 -2.29 7.01 5.63
CA LEU A 199 -1.08 7.68 6.18
C LEU A 199 -1.37 9.10 6.70
N CYS A 200 -2.34 9.80 6.13
CA CYS A 200 -2.74 11.13 6.60
C CYS A 200 -3.47 11.10 7.95
N VAL A 201 -4.12 9.99 8.29
CA VAL A 201 -4.80 9.84 9.59
C VAL A 201 -3.78 9.70 10.71
N THR A 202 -2.83 8.79 10.55
CA THR A 202 -1.87 8.45 11.60
C THR A 202 -0.84 9.55 11.85
N THR A 203 -0.68 10.48 10.91
CA THR A 203 0.20 11.64 11.07
C THR A 203 -0.55 12.89 11.55
N CYS A 204 -1.88 12.91 11.60
CA CYS A 204 -2.61 14.13 11.92
C CYS A 204 -2.49 14.46 13.42
N PRO A 205 -1.85 15.58 13.81
CA PRO A 205 -1.60 15.88 15.23
C PRO A 205 -2.88 16.23 16.00
N THR A 206 -3.92 16.70 15.32
CA THR A 206 -5.21 17.04 15.93
C THR A 206 -6.23 15.91 15.85
N GLY A 207 -5.93 14.81 15.14
CA GLY A 207 -6.88 13.74 14.89
C GLY A 207 -8.05 14.12 13.97
N ALA A 208 -7.95 15.24 13.24
CA ALA A 208 -9.01 15.76 12.36
C ALA A 208 -9.29 14.90 11.11
N ILE A 209 -8.50 13.86 10.85
CA ILE A 209 -8.61 13.05 9.63
C ILE A 209 -9.03 11.63 10.00
N SER A 210 -10.01 11.09 9.28
CA SER A 210 -10.45 9.69 9.39
C SER A 210 -10.57 9.03 8.00
N LEU A 211 -10.84 7.72 7.97
CA LEU A 211 -11.23 6.99 6.76
C LEU A 211 -12.74 6.70 6.80
N SER A 212 -13.40 6.89 5.66
CA SER A 212 -14.79 6.47 5.43
C SER A 212 -14.86 5.52 4.24
N GLU A 213 -15.89 4.68 4.18
CA GLU A 213 -16.14 3.85 2.99
C GLU A 213 -16.25 4.73 1.73
N SER A 214 -15.66 4.24 0.65
CA SER A 214 -15.66 4.89 -0.65
C SER A 214 -16.89 4.46 -1.44
N THR A 215 -17.65 5.42 -1.94
CA THR A 215 -18.79 5.16 -2.86
C THR A 215 -18.35 4.92 -4.31
N ARG A 216 -17.04 4.95 -4.61
CA ARG A 216 -16.51 4.71 -5.96
C ARG A 216 -16.73 3.26 -6.39
N PRO A 217 -17.29 3.01 -7.59
CA PRO A 217 -17.48 1.65 -8.09
C PRO A 217 -16.11 0.97 -8.25
N MET A 218 -15.94 -0.17 -7.59
CA MET A 218 -14.72 -0.98 -7.69
C MET A 218 -14.64 -1.62 -9.08
N PRO A 219 -13.46 -1.66 -9.72
CA PRO A 219 -13.22 -2.67 -10.74
C PRO A 219 -13.37 -4.03 -10.05
N LEU A 220 -14.34 -4.83 -10.50
CA LEU A 220 -14.58 -6.18 -10.00
C LEU A 220 -13.25 -6.96 -9.97
N SER A 221 -12.72 -7.24 -8.78
CA SER A 221 -11.74 -8.30 -8.61
C SER A 221 -12.42 -9.61 -9.00
N SER A 222 -11.72 -10.43 -9.79
CA SER A 222 -12.16 -11.74 -10.31
C SER A 222 -12.92 -12.60 -9.27
N PRO A 223 -13.85 -13.48 -9.69
CA PRO A 223 -14.78 -14.16 -8.80
C PRO A 223 -14.05 -14.90 -7.67
N ARG A 224 -14.59 -14.78 -6.45
CA ARG A 224 -14.23 -15.65 -5.32
C ARG A 224 -14.40 -17.08 -5.82
N ARG A 225 -13.32 -17.88 -5.83
CA ARG A 225 -13.45 -19.32 -6.05
C ARG A 225 -14.23 -19.87 -4.86
N GLY A 226 -15.44 -20.36 -5.13
CA GLY A 226 -16.08 -21.38 -4.29
C GLY A 226 -15.46 -22.74 -4.56
#